data_AF-A1RT51-F1
#
_entry.id   AF-A1RT51-F1
#
_cell.length_a   1.000
_cell.length_b   1.000
_cell.length_c   1.000
_cell.angle_alpha   90.00
_cell.angle_beta   90.00
_cell.angle_gamma   90.00
#
_symmetry.space_group_name_H-M   'P 1'
#
loop_
_entity.id
_entity.type
_entity.pdbx_description
1 polymer ?
#
loop_
_entity_poly.entity_id
_entity_poly.type
_entity_poly.pdbx_seq_one_letter_code
_entity_poly.pdbx_strand_id
1 'polypeptide(L)'
;MLNEYIAYKIQEIQEKTYVKTVLILSSMSTISVITSGIALVTNPLLKYLAIVTLTIGIAMSYITLRQGENKIRKVLINFTREPLVQRYFAVLKDLYSPRNYFDKLISEPLIDDIVVRAERKNIEASTPLFRAKYRALKNRARIVIFATSFAVTVPHIMVTKDFIFGIIILIVLLLGKNKLS
;
A
#
# COMPACT_ATOMS: atom_id res chain seq x y z
N MET A 1 -20.57 -11.75 3.28
CA MET A 1 -19.39 -12.26 4.03
C MET A 1 -18.10 -12.23 3.23
N LEU A 2 -18.05 -12.76 1.99
CA LEU A 2 -16.79 -12.83 1.23
C LEU A 2 -16.23 -11.44 0.88
N ASN A 3 -17.13 -10.52 0.54
CA ASN A 3 -16.82 -9.12 0.28
C ASN A 3 -16.16 -8.42 1.48
N GLU A 4 -16.67 -8.67 2.69
CA GLU A 4 -16.12 -8.13 3.94
C GLU A 4 -14.74 -8.71 4.25
N TYR A 5 -14.55 -10.01 4.01
CA TYR A 5 -13.24 -10.64 4.14
C TYR A 5 -12.21 -10.06 3.16
N ILE A 6 -12.58 -9.85 1.89
CA ILE A 6 -11.72 -9.20 0.90
C ILE A 6 -11.41 -7.76 1.33
N ALA A 7 -12.42 -7.02 1.81
CA ALA A 7 -12.24 -5.67 2.33
C ALA A 7 -11.26 -5.62 3.51
N TYR A 8 -11.42 -6.53 4.47
CA TYR A 8 -10.56 -6.68 5.64
C TYR A 8 -9.12 -7.00 5.23
N LYS A 9 -8.93 -7.96 4.31
CA LYS A 9 -7.59 -8.35 3.86
C LYS A 9 -6.88 -7.23 3.10
N ILE A 10 -7.61 -6.48 2.28
CA ILE A 10 -7.07 -5.28 1.63
C ILE A 10 -6.67 -4.26 2.69
N GLN A 11 -7.53 -3.99 3.68
CA GLN A 11 -7.23 -3.05 4.77
C GLN A 11 -5.99 -3.48 5.57
N GLU A 12 -5.86 -4.75 5.91
CA GLU A 12 -4.70 -5.28 6.63
C GLU A 12 -3.39 -5.05 5.85
N ILE A 13 -3.40 -5.30 4.54
CA ILE A 13 -2.24 -5.03 3.67
C ILE A 13 -1.96 -3.53 3.64
N GLN A 14 -2.99 -2.68 3.56
CA GLN A 14 -2.85 -1.24 3.55
C GLN A 14 -2.22 -0.71 4.84
N GLU A 15 -2.71 -1.15 5.99
CA GLU A 15 -2.20 -0.77 7.32
C GLU A 15 -0.75 -1.22 7.51
N LYS A 16 -0.43 -2.49 7.21
CA LYS A 16 0.93 -3.00 7.28
C LYS A 16 1.89 -2.22 6.39
N THR A 17 1.45 -1.84 5.19
CA THR A 17 2.25 -1.04 4.26
C THR A 17 2.47 0.36 4.82
N TYR A 18 1.40 1.02 5.28
CA TYR A 18 1.47 2.36 5.87
C TYR A 18 2.40 2.42 7.08
N VAL A 19 2.24 1.50 8.03
CA VAL A 19 3.07 1.43 9.24
C VAL A 19 4.54 1.25 8.87
N LYS A 20 4.87 0.37 7.92
CA LYS A 20 6.24 0.19 7.45
C LYS A 20 6.80 1.47 6.81
N THR A 21 6.02 2.14 5.96
CA THR A 21 6.44 3.42 5.36
C THR A 21 6.72 4.47 6.44
N VAL A 22 5.84 4.61 7.43
CA VAL A 22 6.02 5.54 8.55
C VAL A 22 7.28 5.22 9.34
N LEU A 23 7.50 3.94 9.69
CA LEU A 23 8.68 3.50 10.44
C LEU A 23 10.00 3.75 9.71
N ILE A 24 10.04 3.48 8.40
CA ILE A 24 11.22 3.74 7.57
C ILE A 24 11.52 5.24 7.53
N LEU A 25 10.49 6.06 7.26
CA LEU A 25 10.64 7.51 7.17
C LEU A 25 11.02 8.12 8.51
N SER A 26 10.37 7.74 9.60
CA SER A 26 10.69 8.27 10.93
C SER A 26 12.13 7.94 11.30
N SER A 27 12.55 6.68 11.18
CA SER A 27 13.91 6.26 11.51
C SER A 27 14.95 7.00 10.67
N MET A 28 14.76 7.07 9.35
CA MET A 28 15.71 7.73 8.45
C MET A 28 15.70 9.25 8.62
N SER A 29 14.55 9.86 8.94
CA SER A 29 14.46 11.29 9.23
C SER A 29 15.22 11.65 10.51
N THR A 30 15.08 10.84 11.57
CA THR A 30 15.80 11.06 12.82
C THR A 30 17.31 10.91 12.62
N ILE A 31 17.75 9.87 11.89
CA ILE A 31 19.16 9.68 11.54
C ILE A 31 19.68 10.87 10.72
N SER A 32 18.92 11.33 9.73
CA SER A 32 19.28 12.48 8.89
C SER A 32 19.42 13.76 9.73
N VAL A 33 18.49 14.04 10.63
CA VAL A 33 18.54 15.22 11.51
C VAL A 33 19.72 15.13 12.48
N ILE A 34 19.96 13.97 13.11
CA ILE A 34 21.10 13.78 14.02
C ILE A 34 22.43 13.95 13.28
N THR A 35 22.57 13.32 12.12
CA THR A 35 23.80 13.43 11.31
C THR A 35 24.04 14.86 10.83
N SER A 36 22.99 15.59 10.46
CA SER A 36 23.07 17.02 10.15
C SER A 36 23.50 17.84 11.38
N GLY A 37 22.93 17.58 12.56
CA GLY A 37 23.32 18.22 13.82
C GLY A 37 24.78 18.00 14.18
N ILE A 38 25.29 16.78 14.02
CA ILE A 38 26.70 16.43 14.24
C ILE A 38 27.60 17.13 13.21
N ALA A 39 27.15 17.25 11.95
CA ALA A 39 27.90 17.90 10.89
C ALA A 39 28.19 19.38 11.17
N LEU A 40 27.28 20.05 11.90
CA LEU A 40 27.48 21.46 12.31
C LEU A 40 28.65 21.64 13.28
N VAL A 41 28.91 20.64 14.13
CA VAL A 41 29.91 20.74 15.21
C VAL A 41 31.26 20.15 14.79
N THR A 42 31.24 19.10 13.98
CA THR A 42 32.45 18.29 13.72
C THR A 42 33.03 18.50 12.32
N ASN A 43 32.26 18.21 11.26
CA ASN A 43 32.72 18.32 9.88
C ASN A 43 31.57 18.64 8.91
N PRO A 44 31.66 19.73 8.11
CA PRO A 44 30.67 20.12 7.14
C PRO A 44 30.36 19.05 6.07
N LEU A 45 31.27 18.13 5.77
CA LEU A 45 31.05 17.07 4.78
C LEU A 45 30.01 16.03 5.24
N LEU A 46 29.81 15.87 6.56
CA LEU A 46 28.83 14.94 7.10
C LEU A 46 27.38 15.31 6.72
N LYS A 47 27.11 16.56 6.32
CA LYS A 47 25.78 16.98 5.84
C LYS A 47 25.33 16.20 4.60
N TYR A 48 26.26 15.72 3.77
CA TYR A 48 25.92 14.91 2.61
C TYR A 48 25.43 13.51 3.00
N LEU A 49 25.87 12.96 4.14
CA LEU A 49 25.30 11.73 4.68
C LEU A 49 23.86 11.94 5.15
N ALA A 50 23.51 13.11 5.69
CA ALA A 50 22.13 13.44 6.03
C ALA A 50 21.23 13.46 4.78
N ILE A 51 21.72 13.97 3.64
CA ILE A 51 21.00 13.90 2.36
C ILE A 51 20.78 12.46 1.93
N VAL A 52 21.86 11.67 1.93
CA VAL A 52 21.85 10.28 1.45
C VAL A 52 20.88 9.44 2.28
N THR A 53 20.94 9.54 3.61
CA THR A 53 20.07 8.80 4.52
C THR A 53 18.58 9.12 4.29
N LEU A 54 18.23 10.40 4.16
CA LEU A 54 16.85 10.80 3.88
C LEU A 54 16.40 10.32 2.48
N THR A 55 17.26 10.44 1.48
CA THR A 55 16.98 9.99 0.10
C THR A 55 16.72 8.49 0.05
N ILE A 56 17.53 7.69 0.75
CA ILE A 56 17.34 6.24 0.89
C ILE A 56 16.00 5.95 1.58
N GLY A 57 15.68 6.66 2.66
CA GLY A 57 14.39 6.51 3.36
C GLY A 57 13.19 6.77 2.47
N ILE A 58 13.23 7.83 1.66
CA ILE A 58 12.19 8.16 0.68
C ILE A 58 12.09 7.05 -0.40
N ALA A 59 13.21 6.60 -0.95
CA ALA A 59 13.24 5.55 -1.96
C ALA A 59 12.68 4.22 -1.44
N MET A 60 13.09 3.78 -0.26
CA MET A 60 12.60 2.57 0.40
C MET A 60 11.10 2.63 0.70
N SER A 61 10.60 3.82 1.04
CA SER A 61 9.18 4.07 1.28
C SER A 61 8.35 3.86 0.01
N TYR A 62 8.84 4.36 -1.14
CA TYR A 62 8.21 4.13 -2.44
C TYR A 62 8.22 2.66 -2.86
N ILE A 63 9.32 1.94 -2.61
CA ILE A 63 9.41 0.49 -2.88
C ILE A 63 8.37 -0.27 -2.06
N THR A 64 8.28 0.03 -0.76
CA THR A 64 7.32 -0.60 0.16
C THR A 64 5.88 -0.35 -0.27
N LEU A 65 5.56 0.90 -0.66
CA LEU A 65 4.27 1.25 -1.23
C LEU A 65 3.95 0.39 -2.46
N ARG A 66 4.86 0.34 -3.44
CA ARG A 66 4.65 -0.43 -4.68
C ARG A 66 4.47 -1.93 -4.43
N GLN A 67 5.17 -2.49 -3.44
CA GLN A 67 4.98 -3.88 -3.03
C GLN A 67 3.59 -4.12 -2.42
N GLY A 68 3.14 -3.22 -1.54
CA GLY A 68 1.78 -3.25 -0.98
C GLY A 68 0.71 -3.14 -2.07
N GLU A 69 0.92 -2.23 -3.03
CA GLU A 69 0.03 -2.05 -4.17
C GLU A 69 -0.09 -3.31 -5.04
N ASN A 70 1.04 -3.95 -5.35
CA ASN A 70 1.07 -5.20 -6.09
C ASN A 70 0.34 -6.34 -5.35
N LYS A 71 0.45 -6.41 -4.02
CA LYS A 71 -0.28 -7.39 -3.21
C LYS A 71 -1.79 -7.16 -3.28
N ILE A 72 -2.24 -5.91 -3.13
CA ILE A 72 -3.67 -5.56 -3.24
C ILE A 72 -4.20 -5.89 -4.64
N ARG A 73 -3.44 -5.58 -5.69
CA ARG A 73 -3.80 -5.91 -7.07
C ARG A 73 -3.97 -7.43 -7.26
N LYS A 74 -3.06 -8.24 -6.71
CA LYS A 74 -3.17 -9.71 -6.77
C LYS A 74 -4.42 -10.23 -6.07
N VAL A 75 -4.77 -9.67 -4.91
CA VAL A 75 -5.99 -10.03 -4.17
C VAL A 75 -7.24 -9.69 -4.99
N LEU A 76 -7.27 -8.52 -5.65
CA LEU A 76 -8.41 -8.09 -6.46
C LEU A 76 -8.58 -8.91 -7.75
N ILE A 77 -7.49 -9.30 -8.42
CA ILE A 77 -7.55 -10.07 -9.69
C ILE A 77 -7.81 -11.56 -9.44
N ASN A 78 -7.22 -12.14 -8.39
CA ASN A 78 -7.24 -13.59 -8.15
C ASN A 78 -7.97 -13.96 -6.84
N PHE A 79 -9.04 -13.24 -6.49
CA PHE A 79 -9.81 -13.53 -5.27
C PHE A 79 -10.35 -14.96 -5.24
N THR A 80 -10.67 -15.54 -6.40
CA THR A 80 -11.17 -16.92 -6.55
C THR A 80 -10.13 -17.99 -6.22
N ARG A 81 -8.84 -17.65 -6.20
CA ARG A 81 -7.74 -18.58 -5.84
C ARG A 81 -7.39 -18.53 -4.36
N GLU A 82 -8.06 -17.69 -3.57
CA GLU A 82 -7.85 -17.69 -2.13
C GLU A 82 -8.44 -18.95 -1.47
N PRO A 83 -7.69 -19.64 -0.59
CA PRO A 83 -8.13 -20.91 -0.02
C PRO A 83 -9.40 -20.76 0.85
N LEU A 84 -9.58 -19.62 1.52
CA LEU A 84 -10.81 -19.32 2.27
C LEU A 84 -12.01 -19.09 1.35
N VAL A 85 -11.79 -18.49 0.19
CA VAL A 85 -12.83 -18.28 -0.84
C VAL A 85 -13.21 -19.62 -1.48
N GLN A 86 -12.23 -20.47 -1.78
CA GLN A 86 -12.46 -21.83 -2.27
C GLN A 86 -13.21 -22.68 -1.26
N ARG A 87 -12.84 -22.62 0.02
CA ARG A 87 -13.53 -23.32 1.10
C ARG A 87 -14.96 -22.80 1.29
N TYR A 88 -15.18 -21.50 1.18
CA TYR A 88 -16.51 -20.90 1.25
C TYR A 88 -17.41 -21.39 0.10
N PHE A 89 -16.89 -21.41 -1.13
CA PHE A 89 -17.63 -21.95 -2.27
C PHE A 89 -17.86 -23.46 -2.17
N ALA A 90 -16.94 -24.22 -1.57
CA ALA A 90 -17.12 -25.65 -1.32
C ALA A 90 -18.23 -25.92 -0.29
N VAL A 91 -18.25 -25.20 0.84
CA VAL A 91 -19.30 -25.34 1.87
C VAL A 91 -20.68 -24.94 1.35
N LEU A 92 -20.75 -23.89 0.53
CA LEU A 92 -22.00 -23.50 -0.14
C LEU A 92 -22.54 -24.60 -1.05
N LYS A 93 -21.65 -25.35 -1.72
CA LYS A 93 -22.01 -26.50 -2.56
C LYS A 93 -22.46 -27.71 -1.72
N ASP A 94 -21.96 -27.87 -0.50
CA ASP A 94 -22.34 -28.99 0.37
C ASP A 94 -23.67 -28.75 1.11
N LEU A 95 -24.13 -27.49 1.22
CA LEU A 95 -25.40 -27.12 1.84
C LEU A 95 -26.64 -27.39 0.97
N TYR A 96 -26.48 -27.93 -0.25
CA TYR A 96 -27.61 -28.33 -1.08
C TYR A 96 -28.33 -29.56 -0.51
N SER A 97 -29.64 -29.46 -0.34
CA SER A 97 -30.47 -30.63 -0.06
C SER A 97 -30.31 -31.65 -1.21
N PRO A 98 -30.04 -32.95 -0.94
CA PRO A 98 -29.73 -33.95 -1.97
C PRO A 98 -30.75 -34.02 -3.11
N ARG A 99 -32.04 -33.82 -2.82
CA ARG A 99 -33.12 -33.82 -3.83
C ARG A 99 -32.99 -32.67 -4.85
N ASN A 100 -32.80 -31.44 -4.39
CA ASN A 100 -32.69 -30.27 -5.28
C ASN A 100 -31.38 -30.23 -6.09
N TYR A 101 -30.34 -30.93 -5.63
CA TYR A 101 -29.06 -31.01 -6.34
C TYR A 101 -29.18 -31.84 -7.62
N PHE A 102 -29.85 -33.00 -7.55
CA PHE A 102 -30.05 -33.86 -8.72
C PHE A 102 -31.00 -33.24 -9.76
N ASP A 103 -32.10 -32.62 -9.33
CA ASP A 103 -33.04 -31.95 -10.25
C ASP A 103 -32.37 -30.79 -11.02
N LYS A 104 -31.44 -30.05 -10.37
CA LYS A 104 -30.65 -28.99 -11.01
C LYS A 104 -29.51 -29.51 -11.88
N LEU A 105 -28.88 -30.63 -11.50
CA LEU A 105 -27.80 -31.25 -12.29
C LEU A 105 -28.29 -31.74 -13.66
N ILE A 106 -29.55 -32.15 -13.73
CA ILE A 106 -30.16 -32.73 -14.92
C ILE A 106 -30.73 -31.62 -15.84
N SER A 107 -31.10 -30.46 -15.29
CA SER A 107 -31.85 -29.43 -16.02
C SER A 107 -31.05 -28.23 -16.52
N GLU A 108 -29.84 -27.96 -16.01
CA GLU A 108 -29.06 -26.76 -16.39
C GLU A 108 -27.64 -27.07 -16.89
N PRO A 109 -27.24 -26.59 -18.09
CA PRO A 109 -25.91 -26.83 -18.65
C PRO A 109 -24.87 -25.97 -17.94
N LEU A 110 -24.03 -26.54 -17.07
CA LEU A 110 -22.81 -25.92 -16.49
C LEU A 110 -22.99 -24.44 -16.08
N ILE A 111 -24.15 -24.11 -15.51
CA ILE A 111 -24.45 -22.75 -15.07
C ILE A 111 -23.74 -22.53 -13.74
N ASP A 112 -22.75 -21.63 -13.72
CA ASP A 112 -22.12 -21.13 -12.50
C ASP A 112 -23.22 -20.86 -11.46
N ASP A 113 -23.16 -21.57 -10.33
CA ASP A 113 -24.23 -21.69 -9.35
C ASP A 113 -24.80 -20.31 -8.97
N ILE A 114 -26.13 -20.14 -8.95
CA ILE A 114 -26.80 -18.82 -8.87
C ILE A 114 -26.31 -18.03 -7.64
N VAL A 115 -26.06 -18.73 -6.54
CA VAL A 115 -25.55 -18.15 -5.28
C VAL A 115 -24.09 -17.69 -5.43
N VAL A 116 -23.25 -18.50 -6.08
CA VAL A 116 -21.84 -18.17 -6.38
C VAL A 116 -21.76 -16.98 -7.33
N ARG A 117 -22.64 -16.93 -8.34
CA ARG A 117 -22.76 -15.82 -9.29
C ARG A 117 -23.21 -14.53 -8.60
N ALA A 118 -24.16 -14.61 -7.67
CA ALA A 118 -24.61 -13.46 -6.88
C ALA A 118 -23.48 -12.89 -6.00
N GLU A 119 -22.71 -13.74 -5.32
CA GLU A 119 -21.55 -13.30 -4.54
C GLU A 119 -20.44 -12.71 -5.42
N ARG A 120 -20.12 -13.30 -6.58
CA ARG A 120 -19.18 -12.69 -7.54
C ARG A 120 -19.63 -11.32 -8.01
N LYS A 121 -20.92 -11.17 -8.35
CA LYS A 121 -21.50 -9.88 -8.77
C LYS A 121 -21.40 -8.82 -7.66
N ASN A 122 -21.61 -9.21 -6.41
CA ASN A 122 -21.46 -8.30 -5.26
C ASN A 122 -20.00 -7.84 -5.07
N ILE A 123 -19.03 -8.72 -5.30
CA ILE A 123 -17.59 -8.40 -5.24
C ILE A 123 -17.21 -7.49 -6.41
N GLU A 124 -17.66 -7.80 -7.63
CA GLU A 124 -17.44 -6.97 -8.81
C GLU A 124 -18.01 -5.57 -8.61
N ALA A 125 -19.24 -5.46 -8.10
CA ALA A 125 -19.87 -4.18 -7.75
C ALA A 125 -19.09 -3.39 -6.68
N SER A 126 -18.34 -4.08 -5.80
CA SER A 126 -17.53 -3.47 -4.73
C SER A 126 -16.12 -3.07 -5.18
N THR A 127 -15.68 -3.54 -6.35
CA THR A 127 -14.39 -3.20 -6.97
C THR A 127 -14.09 -1.70 -7.05
N PRO A 128 -15.02 -0.81 -7.50
CA PRO A 128 -14.78 0.63 -7.48
C PRO A 128 -14.51 1.18 -6.07
N LEU A 129 -15.18 0.65 -5.05
CA LEU A 129 -15.00 1.05 -3.66
C LEU A 129 -13.61 0.63 -3.15
N PHE A 130 -13.14 -0.55 -3.52
CA PHE A 130 -11.78 -1.00 -3.23
C PHE A 130 -10.71 -0.16 -3.94
N ARG A 131 -10.95 0.22 -5.20
CA ARG A 131 -10.08 1.14 -5.93
C ARG A 131 -10.02 2.53 -5.28
N ALA A 132 -11.14 3.03 -4.75
CA ALA A 132 -11.18 4.29 -4.02
C ALA A 132 -10.36 4.22 -2.72
N LYS A 133 -10.55 3.16 -1.91
CA LYS A 133 -9.74 2.93 -0.70
C LYS A 133 -8.24 2.81 -1.02
N TYR A 134 -7.90 2.17 -2.13
CA TYR A 134 -6.53 2.08 -2.62
C TYR A 134 -5.93 3.45 -2.97
N ARG A 135 -6.66 4.30 -3.69
CA ARG A 135 -6.22 5.67 -4.00
C ARG A 135 -6.05 6.51 -2.74
N ALA A 136 -6.92 6.32 -1.74
CA ALA A 136 -6.81 7.00 -0.47
C ALA A 136 -5.51 6.63 0.29
N LEU A 137 -5.11 5.36 0.30
CA LEU A 137 -3.83 4.94 0.88
C LEU A 137 -2.65 5.62 0.19
N LYS A 138 -2.62 5.61 -1.15
CA LYS A 138 -1.56 6.23 -1.96
C LYS A 138 -1.42 7.71 -1.63
N ASN A 139 -2.54 8.41 -1.45
CA ASN A 139 -2.54 9.81 -1.05
C ASN A 139 -2.06 10.00 0.39
N ARG A 140 -2.54 9.20 1.35
CA ARG A 140 -2.06 9.26 2.75
C ARG A 140 -0.55 9.07 2.84
N ALA A 141 -0.02 8.04 2.18
CA ALA A 141 1.41 7.77 2.23
C ALA A 141 2.24 8.85 1.53
N ARG A 142 1.74 9.43 0.43
CA ARG A 142 2.36 10.61 -0.19
C ARG A 142 2.41 11.79 0.78
N ILE A 143 1.31 12.11 1.44
CA ILE A 143 1.24 13.19 2.43
C ILE A 143 2.31 12.98 3.51
N VAL A 144 2.43 11.75 4.04
CA VAL A 144 3.47 11.43 5.04
C VAL A 144 4.87 11.65 4.47
N ILE A 145 5.19 11.12 3.28
CA ILE A 145 6.50 11.32 2.65
C ILE A 145 6.81 12.81 2.48
N PHE A 146 5.86 13.61 1.97
CA PHE A 146 6.04 15.04 1.79
C PHE A 146 6.21 15.76 3.14
N ALA A 147 5.33 15.51 4.10
CA ALA A 147 5.36 16.14 5.41
C ALA A 147 6.67 15.85 6.16
N THR A 148 7.12 14.59 6.19
CA THR A 148 8.40 14.22 6.81
C THR A 148 9.57 14.88 6.08
N SER A 149 9.56 14.90 4.75
CA SER A 149 10.64 15.51 3.99
C SER A 149 10.73 17.02 4.23
N PHE A 150 9.60 17.73 4.25
CA PHE A 150 9.55 19.16 4.58
C PHE A 150 10.01 19.41 6.02
N ALA A 151 9.55 18.60 6.98
CA ALA A 151 9.91 18.73 8.38
C ALA A 151 11.42 18.59 8.64
N VAL A 152 12.15 17.81 7.81
CA VAL A 152 13.61 17.71 7.88
C VAL A 152 14.30 18.81 7.08
N THR A 153 13.81 19.07 5.86
CA THR A 153 14.46 19.97 4.89
C THR A 153 14.44 21.42 5.36
N VAL A 154 13.32 21.90 5.90
CA VAL A 154 13.19 23.30 6.31
C VAL A 154 14.17 23.65 7.44
N PRO A 155 14.22 22.91 8.57
CA PRO A 155 15.23 23.16 9.60
C PRO A 155 16.66 23.03 9.07
N HIS A 156 16.93 22.05 8.21
CA HIS A 156 18.26 21.88 7.62
C HIS A 156 18.70 23.13 6.85
N ILE A 157 17.85 23.66 5.97
CA ILE A 157 18.14 24.87 5.19
C ILE A 157 18.29 26.08 6.11
N MET A 158 17.44 26.24 7.11
CA MET A 158 17.51 27.38 8.04
C MET A 158 18.83 27.41 8.82
N VAL A 159 19.33 26.25 9.25
CA VAL A 159 20.53 26.16 10.08
C VAL A 159 21.82 26.16 9.24
N THR A 160 21.87 25.37 8.16
CA THR A 160 23.09 25.23 7.34
C THR A 160 23.21 26.26 6.23
N LYS A 161 22.12 26.97 5.89
CA LYS A 161 21.98 27.84 4.71
C LYS A 161 22.28 27.12 3.37
N ASP A 162 22.20 25.79 3.36
CA ASP A 162 22.52 24.96 2.20
C ASP A 162 21.27 24.69 1.35
N PHE A 163 21.05 25.54 0.35
CA PHE A 163 19.93 25.40 -0.58
C PHE A 163 20.04 24.18 -1.50
N ILE A 164 21.24 23.64 -1.72
CA ILE A 164 21.46 22.47 -2.58
C ILE A 164 20.77 21.24 -1.98
N PHE A 165 20.80 21.11 -0.64
CA PHE A 165 20.08 20.07 0.10
C PHE A 165 18.58 20.06 -0.26
N GLY A 166 17.95 21.23 -0.25
CA GLY A 166 16.53 21.39 -0.58
C GLY A 166 16.20 21.01 -2.02
N ILE A 167 17.04 21.44 -2.97
CA ILE A 167 16.87 21.13 -4.39
C ILE A 167 16.94 19.62 -4.62
N ILE A 168 17.91 18.92 -4.03
CA ILE A 168 18.07 17.47 -4.18
C ILE A 168 16.83 16.74 -3.67
N ILE A 169 16.33 17.09 -2.49
CA ILE A 169 15.15 16.44 -1.91
C ILE A 169 13.90 16.70 -2.76
N LEU A 170 13.75 17.92 -3.26
CA LEU A 170 12.65 18.25 -4.16
C LEU A 170 12.68 17.40 -5.44
N ILE A 171 13.87 17.22 -6.04
CA ILE A 171 14.06 16.33 -7.20
C ILE A 171 13.69 14.89 -6.84
N VAL A 172 14.16 14.37 -5.71
CA VAL A 172 13.85 13.01 -5.25
C VAL A 172 12.34 12.82 -5.05
N LEU A 173 11.66 13.80 -4.46
CA LEU A 173 10.21 13.78 -4.26
C LEU A 173 9.45 13.80 -5.60
N LEU A 174 9.89 14.62 -6.56
CA LEU A 174 9.30 14.67 -7.91
C LEU A 174 9.50 13.38 -8.69
N LEU A 175 10.71 12.79 -8.65
CA LEU A 175 11.00 11.49 -9.27
C LEU A 175 10.16 10.38 -8.64
N GLY A 176 9.99 10.41 -7.32
CA GLY A 176 9.13 9.49 -6.59
C GLY A 176 7.64 9.62 -6.93
N LYS A 177 7.17 10.85 -7.15
CA LYS A 177 5.79 11.12 -7.61
C LYS A 177 5.51 10.44 -8.96
N ASN A 178 6.44 10.54 -9.92
CA ASN A 178 6.31 9.94 -11.25
C ASN A 178 6.33 8.41 -11.20
N LYS A 179 7.17 7.80 -10.33
CA LYS A 179 7.19 6.33 -10.15
C LYS A 179 5.91 5.78 -9.55
N LEU A 180 5.17 6.62 -8.83
CA LEU A 180 3.87 6.25 -8.28
C LEU A 180 2.71 6.60 -9.19
N SER A 181 2.78 7.53 -10.16
CA SER A 181 1.59 7.95 -10.94
C SER A 181 1.05 6.77 -11.74
#